data_AF-A0A8H4RSB3-F1
#
_entry.id   AF-A0A8H4RSB3-F1
#
_cell.length_a   1.000
_cell.length_b   1.000
_cell.length_c   1.000
_cell.angle_alpha   90.00
_cell.angle_beta   90.00
_cell.angle_gamma   90.00
#
_symmetry.space_group_name_H-M   'P 1'
#
loop_
_entity.id
_entity.type
_entity.pdbx_description
1 polymer ?
#
loop_
_entity_poly.entity_id
_entity_poly.type
_entity_poly.pdbx_seq_one_letter_code
_entity_poly.pdbx_strand_id
1 'polypeptide(L)'
;MISEVRSFVDNLIELFPPGPKQELLRQREKELGGVEIEEVKESEELVLLRRVVGWTDQALQGTLDGTSVSRGLGHVVENFEVGGSARVHIGDRNGPGQESEGHTVKGFSVSGTSAVHIGNVDS
;
A
#
# COMPACT_ATOMS: atom_id res chain seq x y z
N MET A 1 7.96 -16.33 16.44
CA MET A 1 8.27 -15.06 17.11
C MET A 1 7.56 -13.86 16.49
N ILE A 2 7.87 -13.43 15.25
CA ILE A 2 7.21 -12.24 14.65
C ILE A 2 5.69 -12.42 14.47
N SER A 3 5.25 -13.56 13.95
CA SER A 3 3.83 -13.89 13.81
C SER A 3 3.08 -13.99 15.15
N GLU A 4 3.76 -14.46 16.20
CA GLU A 4 3.19 -14.58 17.55
C GLU A 4 3.02 -13.19 18.18
N VAL A 5 4.04 -12.33 18.07
CA VAL A 5 3.97 -10.94 18.55
C VAL A 5 2.84 -10.18 17.86
N ARG A 6 2.70 -10.32 16.54
CA ARG A 6 1.58 -9.72 15.80
C ARG A 6 0.24 -10.19 16.35
N SER A 7 0.06 -11.51 16.50
CA SER A 7 -1.20 -12.05 17.03
C SER A 7 -1.50 -11.54 18.44
N PHE A 8 -0.48 -11.31 19.28
CA PHE A 8 -0.68 -10.66 20.58
C PHE A 8 -1.14 -9.20 20.47
N VAL A 9 -0.59 -8.44 19.53
CA VAL A 9 -1.00 -7.05 19.27
C VAL A 9 -2.44 -7.01 18.74
N ASP A 10 -2.78 -7.85 17.77
CA ASP A 10 -4.14 -7.99 17.24
C ASP A 10 -5.13 -8.33 18.37
N ASN A 11 -4.78 -9.32 19.22
CA ASN A 11 -5.59 -9.69 20.38
C ASN A 11 -5.72 -8.55 21.39
N LEU A 12 -4.68 -7.76 21.64
CA LEU A 12 -4.73 -6.60 22.53
C LEU A 12 -5.72 -5.52 22.03
N ILE A 13 -5.76 -5.29 20.72
CA ILE A 13 -6.70 -4.36 20.08
C ILE A 13 -8.14 -4.91 20.14
N GLU A 14 -8.30 -6.23 19.99
CA GLU A 14 -9.60 -6.91 20.05
C GLU A 14 -10.19 -7.01 21.47
N LEU A 15 -9.36 -6.93 22.52
CA LEU A 15 -9.83 -6.88 23.91
C LEU A 15 -10.60 -5.60 24.25
N PHE A 16 -10.51 -4.56 23.42
CA PHE A 16 -11.33 -3.36 23.57
C PHE A 16 -12.72 -3.57 22.95
N PRO A 17 -13.80 -3.12 23.64
CA PRO A 17 -15.15 -3.32 23.14
C PRO A 17 -15.31 -2.73 21.74
N PRO A 18 -15.94 -3.47 20.80
CA PRO A 18 -16.20 -2.96 19.46
C PRO A 18 -17.06 -1.70 19.57
N GLY A 19 -16.58 -0.61 18.98
CA GLY A 19 -17.21 0.69 19.13
C GLY A 19 -16.23 1.85 18.91
N PRO A 20 -16.63 3.09 19.25
CA PRO A 20 -15.86 4.30 18.94
C PRO A 20 -14.43 4.25 19.45
N LYS A 21 -14.18 3.59 20.59
CA LYS A 21 -12.84 3.46 21.17
C LYS A 21 -11.91 2.56 20.36
N GLN A 22 -12.43 1.47 19.80
CA GLN A 22 -11.63 0.58 18.95
C GLN A 22 -11.29 1.25 17.62
N GLU A 23 -12.23 1.98 17.03
CA GLU A 23 -11.98 2.80 15.84
C GLU A 23 -10.94 3.90 16.10
N LEU A 24 -11.04 4.60 17.24
CA LEU A 24 -10.06 5.60 17.66
C LEU A 24 -8.66 5.00 17.85
N LEU A 25 -8.55 3.78 18.39
CA LEU A 25 -7.26 3.09 18.54
C LEU A 25 -6.65 2.73 17.18
N ARG A 26 -7.45 2.23 16.24
CA ARG A 26 -7.00 1.96 14.86
C ARG A 26 -6.61 3.23 14.12
N GLN A 27 -7.36 4.31 14.29
CA GLN A 27 -6.98 5.62 13.75
C GLN A 27 -5.66 6.10 14.35
N ARG A 28 -5.48 5.93 15.66
CA ARG A 28 -4.24 6.34 16.34
C ARG A 28 -3.03 5.53 15.90
N GLU A 29 -3.20 4.22 15.70
CA GLU A 29 -2.16 3.34 15.13
C GLU A 29 -1.74 3.82 13.74
N LYS A 30 -2.72 4.17 12.89
CA LYS A 30 -2.45 4.74 11.56
C LYS A 30 -1.73 6.08 11.62
N GLU A 31 -2.12 6.98 12.53
CA GLU A 31 -1.46 8.27 12.74
C GLU A 31 -0.01 8.10 13.20
N LEU A 32 0.24 7.19 14.15
CA LEU A 32 1.59 6.92 14.66
C LEU A 32 2.49 6.32 13.58
N GLY A 33 1.98 5.34 12.81
CA GLY A 33 2.71 4.81 11.66
C GLY A 33 3.02 5.89 10.62
N GLY A 34 2.14 6.89 10.46
CA GLY A 34 2.38 8.07 9.61
C GLY A 34 3.62 8.85 10.03
N VAL A 35 3.72 9.17 11.32
CA VAL A 35 4.86 9.90 11.89
C VAL A 35 6.14 9.08 11.73
N GLU A 36 6.12 7.79 12.03
CA GLU A 36 7.29 6.90 11.92
C GLU A 36 7.83 6.81 10.48
N ILE A 37 6.94 6.77 9.49
CA ILE A 37 7.33 6.68 8.07
C ILE A 37 7.80 8.04 7.54
N GLU A 38 7.23 9.14 8.01
CA GLU A 38 7.71 10.49 7.65
C GLU A 38 9.15 10.74 8.11
N GLU A 39 9.58 10.13 9.23
CA GLU A 39 10.96 10.23 9.72
C GLU A 39 11.97 9.50 8.84
N VAL A 40 11.55 8.52 8.02
CA VAL A 40 12.42 7.88 7.03
C VAL A 40 12.65 8.88 5.90
N LYS A 41 13.88 9.40 5.76
CA LYS A 41 14.19 10.45 4.79
C LYS A 41 14.61 9.91 3.43
N GLU A 42 15.27 8.76 3.43
CA GLU A 42 15.82 8.16 2.21
C GLU A 42 14.80 7.25 1.52
N SER A 43 14.62 7.46 0.22
CA SER A 43 13.68 6.67 -0.60
C SER A 43 14.05 5.18 -0.66
N GLU A 44 15.34 4.85 -0.64
CA GLU A 44 15.83 3.47 -0.63
C GLU A 44 15.46 2.73 0.66
N GLU A 45 15.49 3.43 1.79
CA GLU A 45 15.08 2.88 3.09
C GLU A 45 13.58 2.60 3.14
N LEU A 46 12.74 3.44 2.50
CA LEU A 46 11.32 3.18 2.35
C LEU A 46 11.04 1.92 1.52
N VAL A 47 11.79 1.71 0.44
CA VAL A 47 11.65 0.50 -0.40
C VAL A 47 12.07 -0.75 0.38
N LEU A 48 13.16 -0.68 1.14
CA LEU A 48 13.59 -1.77 2.01
C LEU A 48 12.58 -2.06 3.11
N LEU A 49 12.06 -1.02 3.75
CA LEU A 49 11.07 -1.13 4.82
C LEU A 49 9.78 -1.76 4.30
N ARG A 50 9.30 -1.37 3.12
CA ARG A 50 8.15 -1.98 2.44
C ARG A 50 8.34 -3.49 2.22
N ARG A 51 9.56 -3.92 1.85
CA ARG A 51 9.87 -5.34 1.65
C ARG A 51 9.85 -6.15 2.95
N VAL A 52 10.21 -5.53 4.07
CA VAL A 52 10.26 -6.19 5.39
C VAL A 52 8.90 -6.18 6.09
N VAL A 53 8.19 -5.05 6.05
CA VAL A 53 6.88 -4.86 6.68
C VAL A 53 5.84 -5.76 6.02
N GLY A 54 5.68 -5.65 4.70
CA GLY A 54 4.86 -6.53 3.87
C GLY A 54 3.54 -6.97 4.53
N TRP A 55 3.42 -8.26 4.79
CA TRP A 55 2.23 -8.91 5.35
C TRP A 55 2.18 -8.88 6.88
N THR A 56 3.22 -8.40 7.55
CA THR A 56 3.40 -8.47 9.00
C THR A 56 2.60 -7.39 9.73
N ASP A 57 2.55 -6.18 9.17
CA ASP A 57 1.81 -5.05 9.73
C ASP A 57 1.07 -4.34 8.59
N GLN A 58 -0.23 -4.59 8.48
CA GLN A 58 -1.05 -4.04 7.40
C GLN A 58 -1.34 -2.55 7.58
N ALA A 59 -1.36 -2.05 8.82
CA ALA A 59 -1.58 -0.64 9.10
C ALA A 59 -0.37 0.18 8.66
N LEU A 60 0.83 -0.25 9.06
CA LEU A 60 2.09 0.37 8.65
C LEU A 60 2.33 0.20 7.14
N GLN A 61 2.00 -0.97 6.56
CA GLN A 61 2.08 -1.20 5.12
C GLN A 61 1.20 -0.21 4.32
N GLY A 62 -0.04 0.00 4.75
CA GLY A 62 -0.94 0.96 4.09
C GLY A 62 -0.41 2.40 4.15
N THR A 63 0.20 2.78 5.26
CA THR A 63 0.85 4.09 5.39
C THR A 63 2.13 4.17 4.56
N LEU A 64 2.93 3.10 4.48
CA LEU A 64 4.12 3.03 3.63
C LEU A 64 3.78 3.17 2.16
N ASP A 65 2.74 2.49 1.69
CA ASP A 65 2.28 2.59 0.31
C ASP A 65 1.81 4.03 -0.01
N GLY A 66 1.08 4.68 0.92
CA GLY A 66 0.69 6.08 0.79
C GLY A 66 1.88 7.05 0.70
N THR A 67 2.86 6.91 1.60
CA THR A 67 4.06 7.77 1.62
C THR A 67 5.01 7.47 0.46
N SER A 68 5.14 6.21 0.05
CA SER A 68 5.95 5.84 -1.11
C SER A 68 5.40 6.54 -2.35
N VAL A 69 4.09 6.46 -2.58
CA VAL A 69 3.47 7.13 -3.74
C VAL A 69 3.56 8.65 -3.65
N SER A 70 3.40 9.26 -2.48
CA SER A 70 3.57 10.72 -2.34
C SER A 70 4.99 11.19 -2.64
N ARG A 71 5.99 10.32 -2.48
CA ARG A 71 7.39 10.55 -2.84
C ARG A 71 7.75 10.05 -4.26
N GLY A 72 6.75 9.67 -5.06
CA GLY A 72 6.96 9.25 -6.45
C GLY A 72 7.45 7.80 -6.59
N LEU A 73 7.18 6.94 -5.61
CA LEU A 73 7.59 5.53 -5.60
C LEU A 73 6.34 4.61 -5.60
N GLY A 74 6.13 3.85 -6.69
CA GLY A 74 5.10 2.81 -6.80
C GLY A 74 3.70 3.28 -7.23
N HIS A 75 2.73 2.36 -7.26
CA HIS A 75 1.40 2.60 -7.85
C HIS A 75 0.28 2.50 -6.82
N VAL A 76 -0.58 3.53 -6.76
CA VAL A 76 -1.86 3.49 -6.04
C VAL A 76 -2.99 3.43 -7.04
N VAL A 77 -3.82 2.40 -6.92
CA VAL A 77 -4.99 2.16 -7.78
C VAL A 77 -6.22 1.98 -6.89
N GLU A 78 -7.16 2.91 -6.99
CA GLU A 78 -8.35 2.95 -6.12
C GLU A 78 -9.63 3.12 -6.92
N ASN A 79 -10.74 2.61 -6.36
CA ASN A 79 -12.10 2.83 -6.86
C ASN A 79 -12.25 2.47 -8.34
N PHE A 80 -11.90 1.22 -8.67
CA PHE A 80 -11.95 0.74 -10.05
C PHE A 80 -12.88 -0.45 -10.21
N GLU A 81 -13.49 -0.53 -11.39
CA GLU A 81 -14.38 -1.62 -11.77
C GLU A 81 -13.88 -2.32 -13.03
N VAL A 82 -13.86 -3.66 -12.99
CA VAL A 82 -13.48 -4.49 -14.14
C VAL A 82 -14.66 -5.39 -14.50
N GLY A 83 -15.26 -5.15 -15.65
CA GLY A 83 -16.41 -5.89 -16.16
C GLY A 83 -16.10 -6.74 -17.39
N GLY A 84 -16.86 -7.82 -17.58
CA GLY A 84 -16.72 -8.70 -18.75
C GLY A 84 -15.44 -9.54 -18.72
N SER A 85 -14.71 -9.57 -19.85
CA SER A 85 -13.42 -10.27 -20.00
C SER A 85 -12.23 -9.31 -20.02
N ALA A 86 -12.41 -8.12 -19.44
CA ALA A 86 -11.36 -7.12 -19.35
C ALA A 86 -10.22 -7.59 -18.44
N ARG A 87 -8.99 -7.16 -18.76
CA ARG A 87 -7.78 -7.46 -17.98
C ARG A 87 -7.11 -6.17 -17.57
N VAL A 88 -6.82 -6.05 -16.28
CA VAL A 88 -6.04 -4.94 -15.72
C VAL A 88 -4.74 -5.51 -15.14
N HIS A 89 -3.62 -4.95 -15.57
CA HIS A 89 -2.30 -5.25 -15.00
C HIS A 89 -1.78 -4.01 -14.30
N ILE A 90 -1.40 -4.15 -13.03
CA ILE A 90 -0.83 -3.09 -12.21
C ILE A 90 0.60 -3.50 -11.87
N GLY A 91 1.57 -2.67 -12.23
CA GLY A 91 2.99 -2.93 -12.02
C GLY A 91 3.82 -2.50 -13.21
N ASP A 92 5.13 -2.34 -12.99
CA ASP A 92 6.05 -1.83 -13.99
C ASP A 92 6.50 -2.91 -14.98
N ARG A 93 6.71 -2.48 -16.22
CA ARG A 93 7.47 -3.19 -17.25
C ARG A 93 8.67 -2.33 -17.65
N ASN A 94 9.58 -2.21 -16.69
CA ASN A 94 10.82 -1.47 -16.85
C ASN A 94 11.93 -2.38 -17.35
N GLY A 95 12.82 -1.79 -18.13
CA GLY A 95 14.03 -2.40 -18.62
C GLY A 95 15.05 -2.48 -17.48
N PRO A 96 16.12 -3.28 -17.66
CA PRO A 96 17.16 -3.40 -16.64
C PRO A 96 17.74 -2.02 -16.29
N GLY A 97 17.65 -1.64 -15.02
CA GLY A 97 18.22 -0.39 -14.50
C GLY A 97 17.36 0.87 -14.67
N GLN A 98 16.12 0.75 -15.16
CA GLN A 98 15.16 1.86 -15.13
C GLN A 98 14.49 1.99 -13.76
N GLU A 99 14.47 3.21 -13.25
CA GLU A 99 13.76 3.56 -12.03
C GLU A 99 12.25 3.55 -12.27
N SER A 100 11.50 3.11 -11.26
CA SER A 100 10.05 3.15 -11.27
C SER A 100 9.56 4.50 -10.77
N GLU A 101 8.90 5.27 -11.65
CA GLU A 101 8.14 6.45 -11.22
C GLU A 101 6.80 6.03 -10.59
N GLY A 102 6.32 6.85 -9.66
CA GLY A 102 5.09 6.58 -8.94
C GLY A 102 3.85 7.11 -9.68
N HIS A 103 2.76 6.32 -9.67
CA HIS A 103 1.49 6.69 -10.30
C HIS A 103 0.33 6.60 -9.33
N THR A 104 -0.61 7.54 -9.46
CA THR A 104 -1.91 7.47 -8.77
C THR A 104 -3.02 7.44 -9.81
N VAL A 105 -3.77 6.35 -9.86
CA VAL A 105 -4.93 6.19 -10.75
C VAL A 105 -6.18 5.95 -9.91
N LYS A 106 -7.19 6.80 -10.09
CA LYS A 106 -8.45 6.74 -9.33
C LYS A 106 -9.66 6.85 -10.24
N GLY A 107 -10.71 6.09 -9.92
CA GLY A 107 -12.05 6.30 -10.51
C GLY A 107 -12.13 5.93 -11.99
N PHE A 108 -11.80 4.68 -12.34
CA PHE A 108 -11.90 4.20 -13.72
C PHE A 108 -12.70 2.90 -13.81
N SER A 109 -13.29 2.67 -14.97
CA SER A 109 -13.97 1.42 -15.30
C SER A 109 -13.42 0.83 -16.59
N VAL A 110 -13.23 -0.48 -16.60
CA VAL A 110 -12.74 -1.23 -17.77
C VAL A 110 -13.76 -2.31 -18.08
N SER A 111 -14.20 -2.41 -19.33
CA SER A 111 -15.22 -3.39 -19.73
C SER A 111 -14.91 -4.06 -21.08
N GLY A 112 -15.69 -5.09 -21.42
CA GLY A 112 -15.58 -5.82 -22.68
C GLY A 112 -14.37 -6.75 -22.72
N THR A 113 -13.52 -6.61 -23.75
CA THR A 113 -12.27 -7.37 -23.93
C THR A 113 -11.03 -6.50 -23.79
N SER A 114 -11.17 -5.36 -23.11
CA SER A 114 -10.11 -4.35 -22.97
C SER A 114 -8.93 -4.87 -22.14
N ALA A 115 -7.72 -4.45 -22.50
CA ALA A 115 -6.50 -4.72 -21.73
C ALA A 115 -5.89 -3.39 -21.29
N VAL A 116 -5.86 -3.16 -19.98
CA VAL A 116 -5.33 -1.93 -19.37
C VAL A 116 -4.07 -2.28 -18.59
N HIS A 117 -3.04 -1.46 -18.78
CA HIS A 117 -1.81 -1.52 -18.02
C HIS A 117 -1.63 -0.21 -17.25
N ILE A 118 -1.44 -0.31 -15.94
CA ILE A 118 -1.15 0.81 -15.05
C ILE A 118 0.22 0.56 -14.46
N GLY A 119 1.20 1.30 -14.95
CA GLY A 119 2.59 1.13 -14.58
C GLY A 119 3.50 1.87 -15.53
N ASN A 120 4.78 1.93 -15.17
CA ASN A 120 5.82 2.38 -16.09
C ASN A 120 6.01 1.32 -17.18
N VAL A 121 6.19 1.76 -18.41
CA VAL A 121 6.43 0.88 -19.56
C VAL A 121 7.64 1.42 -20.31
N ASP A 122 8.62 0.55 -20.56
CA ASP A 122 9.69 0.83 -21.51
C ASP A 122 9.10 1.30 -22.85
N SER A 123 9.45 2.53 -23.25
CA SER A 123 9.22 3.05 -24.61
C SER A 123 10.42 2.80 -25.50
#